data_AF-A0A0G4GT07-F1
#
_entry.id   AF-A0A0G4GT07-F1
#
_cell.length_a   1.000
_cell.length_b   1.000
_cell.length_c   1.000
_cell.angle_alpha   90.00
_cell.angle_beta   90.00
_cell.angle_gamma   90.00
#
_symmetry.space_group_name_H-M   'P 1'
#
loop_
_entity.id
_entity.type
_entity.pdbx_description
1 polymer ?
#
loop_
_entity_poly.entity_id
_entity_poly.type
_entity_poly.pdbx_seq_one_letter_code
_entity_poly.pdbx_strand_id
1 'polypeptide(L)'
;MTRKFTKVRIIPGERGIGERFFAADYVTTPFTLTLDDDRSLSCSGVHKLLLAARQFPGRIVTSRGFRRSIYECSSGSHALYYDSDKNDNNIALTSLALMPTSLLKDYKNFMPRSVIDVVNRERNCEDIAMNWLAAHLNDDKVSGVFVDGLEICNGHEGRESLKKRNSEGRRDACLNFLRAILPEWPVPRPSSLSVQWV
;
A
#
# COMPACT_ATOMS: atom_id res chain seq x y z
N MET A 1 -36.13 -19.49 -6.21
CA MET A 1 -34.76 -20.03 -6.31
C MET A 1 -33.79 -19.10 -5.59
N THR A 2 -33.32 -19.47 -4.41
CA THR A 2 -32.31 -18.72 -3.65
C THR A 2 -30.91 -19.06 -4.20
N ARG A 3 -30.27 -18.11 -4.88
CA ARG A 3 -28.85 -18.25 -5.28
C ARG A 3 -27.99 -18.25 -4.02
N LYS A 4 -27.51 -19.43 -3.61
CA LYS A 4 -26.43 -19.57 -2.62
C LYS A 4 -25.14 -19.08 -3.27
N PHE A 5 -24.66 -17.89 -2.91
CA PHE A 5 -23.31 -17.47 -3.26
C PHE A 5 -22.32 -18.14 -2.30
N THR A 6 -21.89 -19.37 -2.62
CA THR A 6 -20.91 -20.16 -1.86
C THR A 6 -19.46 -19.66 -1.98
N LYS A 7 -19.23 -18.49 -2.59
CA LYS A 7 -17.89 -18.01 -2.98
C LYS A 7 -17.33 -16.88 -2.12
N VAL A 8 -18.11 -16.37 -1.15
CA VAL A 8 -17.70 -15.23 -0.31
C VAL A 8 -17.84 -15.63 1.15
N ARG A 9 -16.80 -15.36 1.93
CA ARG A 9 -16.81 -15.46 3.39
C ARG A 9 -16.60 -14.07 3.96
N ILE A 10 -17.51 -13.64 4.83
CA ILE A 10 -17.36 -12.41 5.61
C ILE A 10 -16.56 -12.77 6.86
N ILE A 11 -15.53 -11.98 7.15
CA ILE A 11 -14.67 -12.15 8.32
C ILE A 11 -14.76 -10.91 9.21
N PRO A 12 -14.52 -11.03 10.53
CA PRO A 12 -14.37 -9.87 11.39
C PRO A 12 -13.22 -8.99 10.91
N GLY A 13 -13.37 -7.67 11.05
CA GLY A 13 -12.34 -6.69 10.73
C GLY A 13 -12.44 -5.50 11.68
N GLU A 14 -11.30 -4.88 11.94
CA GLU A 14 -11.22 -3.66 12.73
C GLU A 14 -11.61 -2.44 11.88
N ARG A 15 -12.15 -1.40 12.52
CA ARG A 15 -12.59 -0.18 11.81
C ARG A 15 -11.45 0.80 11.50
N GLY A 16 -10.34 0.72 12.22
CA GLY A 16 -9.21 1.61 12.02
C GLY A 16 -8.51 1.34 10.68
N ILE A 17 -8.10 2.41 10.00
CA ILE A 17 -7.42 2.28 8.70
C ILE A 17 -6.05 1.59 8.84
N GLY A 18 -5.40 1.76 10.00
CA GLY A 18 -4.14 1.10 10.32
C GLY A 18 -4.30 -0.39 10.58
N GLU A 19 -5.42 -0.84 11.15
CA GLU A 19 -5.67 -2.27 11.36
C GLU A 19 -6.30 -2.99 10.15
N ARG A 20 -6.56 -2.30 9.02
CA ARG A 20 -7.24 -2.92 7.86
C ARG A 20 -6.49 -4.16 7.32
N PHE A 21 -5.19 -4.24 7.55
CA PHE A 21 -4.34 -5.36 7.13
C PHE A 21 -4.44 -6.59 8.06
N PHE A 22 -5.00 -6.46 9.27
CA PHE A 22 -5.07 -7.53 10.27
C PHE A 22 -6.04 -8.65 9.84
N ALA A 23 -6.95 -8.36 8.91
CA ALA A 23 -7.80 -9.35 8.26
C ALA A 23 -7.01 -10.50 7.62
N ALA A 24 -5.71 -10.29 7.33
CA ALA A 24 -4.80 -11.32 6.80
C ALA A 24 -4.67 -12.55 7.70
N ASP A 25 -4.96 -12.46 9.00
CA ASP A 25 -4.98 -13.62 9.91
C ASP A 25 -5.99 -14.69 9.48
N TYR A 26 -7.07 -14.27 8.82
CA TYR A 26 -8.11 -15.17 8.33
C TYR A 26 -7.86 -15.62 6.88
N VAL A 27 -6.83 -15.11 6.21
CA VAL A 27 -6.51 -15.41 4.81
C VAL A 27 -5.43 -16.48 4.73
N THR A 28 -5.70 -17.52 3.93
CA THR A 28 -4.81 -18.68 3.74
C THR A 28 -4.09 -18.68 2.39
N THR A 29 -4.47 -17.79 1.47
CA THR A 29 -3.79 -17.66 0.17
C THR A 29 -2.42 -17.00 0.34
N PRO A 30 -1.43 -17.32 -0.51
CA PRO A 30 -0.09 -16.73 -0.41
C PRO A 30 -0.07 -15.22 -0.68
N PHE A 31 -1.04 -14.73 -1.45
CA PHE A 31 -1.21 -13.32 -1.75
C PHE A 31 -2.62 -12.85 -1.38
N THR A 32 -2.73 -11.58 -1.02
CA THR A 32 -3.98 -10.89 -0.69
C THR A 32 -4.09 -9.62 -1.52
N LEU A 33 -5.23 -9.47 -2.21
CA LEU A 33 -5.57 -8.24 -2.92
C LEU A 33 -6.25 -7.29 -1.95
N THR A 34 -5.66 -6.13 -1.71
CA THR A 34 -6.31 -5.02 -1.01
C THR A 34 -6.88 -4.05 -2.04
N LEU A 35 -8.13 -3.66 -1.83
CA LEU A 35 -8.88 -2.82 -2.75
C LEU A 35 -9.76 -1.88 -1.94
N ASP A 36 -9.69 -0.59 -2.24
CA ASP A 36 -10.62 0.38 -1.68
C ASP A 36 -12.04 0.14 -2.23
N ASP A 37 -13.05 0.48 -1.44
CA ASP A 37 -14.46 0.21 -1.74
C ASP A 37 -15.02 1.04 -2.91
N ASP A 38 -14.26 2.03 -3.37
CA ASP A 38 -14.53 2.84 -4.57
C ASP A 38 -13.74 2.38 -5.80
N ARG A 39 -13.14 1.18 -5.79
CA ARG A 39 -12.37 0.63 -6.93
C ARG A 39 -12.84 -0.75 -7.35
N SER A 40 -12.61 -1.04 -8.63
CA SER A 40 -12.72 -2.39 -9.18
C SER A 40 -11.65 -2.63 -10.25
N LEU A 41 -11.32 -3.91 -10.44
CA LEU A 41 -10.27 -4.38 -11.34
C LEU A 41 -10.83 -5.51 -12.21
N SER A 42 -10.44 -5.56 -13.49
CA SER A 42 -10.83 -6.66 -14.36
C SER A 42 -10.14 -7.97 -13.97
N CYS A 43 -10.73 -9.12 -14.34
CA CYS A 43 -10.11 -10.44 -14.09
C CYS A 43 -8.71 -10.54 -14.72
N SER A 44 -8.53 -9.95 -15.90
CA SER A 44 -7.22 -9.83 -16.57
C SER A 44 -6.25 -9.03 -15.71
N GLY A 45 -6.70 -7.91 -15.13
CA GLY A 45 -5.89 -7.12 -14.21
C GLY A 45 -5.45 -7.89 -12.96
N VAL A 46 -6.34 -8.67 -12.34
CA VAL A 46 -6.00 -9.54 -11.21
C VAL A 46 -4.93 -10.56 -11.61
N HIS A 47 -5.06 -11.16 -12.79
CA HIS A 47 -4.09 -12.15 -13.29
C HIS A 47 -2.71 -11.52 -13.52
N LYS A 48 -2.64 -10.34 -14.13
CA LYS A 48 -1.39 -9.58 -14.32
C LYS A 48 -0.69 -9.27 -12.99
N LEU A 49 -1.45 -8.80 -12.00
CA LEU A 49 -0.92 -8.57 -10.64
C LEU A 49 -0.37 -9.85 -10.03
N LEU A 50 -1.08 -10.98 -10.16
CA LEU A 50 -0.66 -12.27 -9.62
C LEU A 50 0.64 -12.76 -10.24
N LEU A 51 0.81 -12.64 -11.55
CA LEU A 51 2.04 -13.02 -12.23
C LEU A 51 3.23 -12.18 -11.74
N ALA A 52 3.05 -10.87 -11.62
CA ALA A 52 4.08 -9.98 -11.08
C ALA A 52 4.41 -10.32 -9.61
N ALA A 53 3.40 -10.58 -8.76
CA ALA A 53 3.61 -10.94 -7.36
C ALA A 53 4.34 -12.27 -7.20
N ARG A 54 4.12 -13.23 -8.10
CA ARG A 54 4.89 -14.49 -8.13
C ARG A 54 6.36 -14.28 -8.51
N GLN A 55 6.65 -13.31 -9.38
CA GLN A 55 8.02 -12.97 -9.75
C GLN A 55 8.75 -12.18 -8.66
N PHE A 56 8.01 -11.40 -7.86
CA PHE A 56 8.56 -10.54 -6.81
C PHE A 56 7.89 -10.80 -5.45
N PRO A 57 8.11 -11.97 -4.81
CA PRO A 57 7.33 -12.47 -3.68
C PRO A 57 7.48 -11.74 -2.33
N GLY A 58 8.17 -10.59 -2.30
CA GLY A 58 8.30 -9.72 -1.12
C GLY A 58 7.81 -8.28 -1.33
N ARG A 59 7.20 -8.00 -2.49
CA ARG A 59 6.87 -6.62 -2.92
C ARG A 59 5.38 -6.32 -2.86
N ILE A 60 5.06 -5.05 -2.70
CA ILE A 60 3.72 -4.52 -2.94
C ILE A 60 3.54 -4.36 -4.45
N VAL A 61 2.67 -5.16 -5.07
CA VAL A 61 2.42 -5.09 -6.51
C VAL A 61 1.17 -4.26 -6.79
N THR A 62 1.30 -3.17 -7.54
CA THR A 62 0.20 -2.26 -7.85
C THR A 62 0.25 -1.77 -9.31
N SER A 63 -0.76 -1.01 -9.71
CA SER A 63 -0.77 -0.31 -10.99
C SER A 63 0.19 0.88 -10.98
N ARG A 64 0.76 1.21 -12.15
CA ARG A 64 1.56 2.43 -12.31
C ARG A 64 0.80 3.71 -11.94
N GLY A 65 -0.53 3.78 -12.11
CA GLY A 65 -1.32 4.95 -11.68
C GLY A 65 -1.34 5.18 -10.15
N PHE A 66 -0.90 4.19 -9.38
CA PHE A 66 -0.93 4.16 -7.92
C PHE A 66 0.47 4.29 -7.31
N ARG A 67 1.44 4.75 -8.10
CA ARG A 67 2.80 5.10 -7.67
C ARG A 67 2.85 6.50 -7.07
N ARG A 68 3.69 6.68 -6.05
CA ARG A 68 3.94 7.98 -5.42
C ARG A 68 5.43 8.11 -5.12
N SER A 69 5.88 9.34 -4.92
CA SER A 69 7.31 9.63 -4.77
C SER A 69 7.63 10.20 -3.40
N ILE A 70 8.87 9.99 -2.99
CA ILE A 70 9.48 10.60 -1.80
C ILE A 70 10.73 11.34 -2.26
N TYR A 71 10.89 12.59 -1.85
CA TYR A 71 12.10 13.34 -2.12
C TYR A 71 12.56 14.12 -0.88
N GLU A 72 13.85 14.43 -0.83
CA GLU A 72 14.44 15.36 0.15
C GLU A 72 14.75 16.69 -0.56
N CYS A 73 14.47 17.81 0.11
CA CYS A 73 14.89 19.11 -0.38
C CYS A 73 16.40 19.30 -0.14
N SER A 74 17.09 19.89 -1.13
CA SER A 74 18.54 20.12 -1.12
C SER A 74 19.01 21.19 -0.13
N SER A 75 18.10 21.84 0.61
CA SER A 75 18.37 22.94 1.55
C SER A 75 18.99 22.52 2.89
N GLY A 76 19.61 21.34 2.98
CA GLY A 76 20.23 20.83 4.22
C GLY A 76 19.27 20.33 5.29
N SER A 77 17.98 20.70 5.22
CA SER A 77 16.93 20.03 5.96
C SER A 77 16.72 18.66 5.34
N HIS A 78 17.14 17.59 6.02
CA HIS A 78 16.85 16.22 5.58
C HIS A 78 15.33 15.94 5.47
N ALA A 79 14.41 16.88 5.74
CA ALA A 79 12.97 16.71 5.64
C ALA A 79 12.53 15.94 4.37
N LEU A 80 11.69 14.92 4.58
CA LEU A 80 11.10 14.11 3.51
C LEU A 80 9.79 14.74 3.04
N TYR A 81 9.56 14.73 1.74
CA TYR A 81 8.37 15.26 1.11
C TYR A 81 7.73 14.20 0.22
N TYR A 82 6.41 14.13 0.29
CA TYR A 82 5.54 13.29 -0.50
C TYR A 82 5.14 14.04 -1.77
N ASP A 83 5.07 13.32 -2.89
CA ASP A 83 4.65 13.89 -4.16
C ASP A 83 3.74 12.90 -4.90
N SER A 84 2.56 13.38 -5.28
CA SER A 84 1.61 12.59 -6.04
C SER A 84 1.76 12.66 -7.56
N ASP A 85 2.50 13.65 -8.07
CA ASP A 85 2.68 13.90 -9.50
C ASP A 85 4.05 13.40 -10.01
N LYS A 86 5.08 13.39 -9.14
CA LYS A 86 6.38 12.78 -9.45
C LYS A 86 6.26 11.27 -9.60
N ASN A 87 7.17 10.73 -10.39
CA ASN A 87 7.09 9.40 -10.97
C ASN A 87 8.27 8.50 -10.57
N ASP A 88 8.82 8.72 -9.36
CA ASP A 88 10.02 8.06 -8.85
C ASP A 88 9.73 6.71 -8.19
N ASN A 89 8.46 6.29 -8.08
CA ASN A 89 8.07 4.92 -7.71
C ASN A 89 8.52 4.47 -6.31
N ASN A 90 8.62 5.38 -5.34
CA ASN A 90 8.99 5.04 -3.95
C ASN A 90 7.87 4.34 -3.19
N ILE A 91 6.62 4.72 -3.46
CA ILE A 91 5.45 4.27 -2.70
C ILE A 91 4.44 3.64 -3.65
N ALA A 92 3.99 2.44 -3.31
CA ALA A 92 2.84 1.76 -3.90
C ALA A 92 1.61 1.97 -3.01
N LEU A 93 0.58 2.67 -3.50
CA LEU A 93 -0.66 2.84 -2.74
C LEU A 93 -1.36 1.49 -2.52
N THR A 94 -1.80 1.22 -1.29
CA THR A 94 -2.49 -0.02 -0.92
C THR A 94 -3.98 -0.02 -1.26
N SER A 95 -4.48 1.08 -1.84
CA SER A 95 -5.87 1.21 -2.32
C SER A 95 -6.20 0.30 -3.50
N LEU A 96 -5.17 -0.16 -4.21
CA LEU A 96 -5.24 -1.28 -5.15
C LEU A 96 -3.88 -1.94 -5.17
N ALA A 97 -3.69 -3.00 -4.38
CA ALA A 97 -2.40 -3.68 -4.32
C ALA A 97 -2.57 -5.18 -4.04
N LEU A 98 -1.80 -6.00 -4.75
CA LEU A 98 -1.61 -7.40 -4.43
C LEU A 98 -0.32 -7.54 -3.62
N MET A 99 -0.44 -8.03 -2.40
CA MET A 99 0.68 -8.16 -1.46
C MET A 99 0.83 -9.62 -1.01
N PRO A 100 2.04 -10.06 -0.65
CA PRO A 100 2.21 -11.30 0.10
C PRO A 100 1.37 -11.26 1.37
N THR A 101 0.60 -12.31 1.64
CA THR A 101 -0.20 -12.38 2.87
C THR A 101 0.70 -12.37 4.10
N SER A 102 1.94 -12.87 3.99
CA SER A 102 2.96 -12.74 5.03
C SER A 102 3.28 -11.28 5.34
N LEU A 103 3.45 -10.41 4.33
CA LEU A 103 3.74 -8.99 4.54
C LEU A 103 2.62 -8.27 5.32
N LEU A 104 1.35 -8.63 5.08
CA LEU A 104 0.24 -8.10 5.86
C LEU A 104 0.26 -8.55 7.32
N LYS A 105 0.67 -9.80 7.58
CA LYS A 105 0.86 -10.33 8.94
C LYS A 105 2.07 -9.69 9.62
N ASP A 106 3.16 -9.49 8.87
CA ASP A 106 4.36 -8.80 9.34
C ASP A 106 4.05 -7.35 9.71
N TYR A 107 3.14 -6.69 8.99
CA TYR A 107 2.64 -5.37 9.38
C TYR A 107 1.99 -5.38 10.76
N LYS A 108 1.13 -6.36 11.04
CA LYS A 108 0.54 -6.52 12.37
C LYS A 108 1.60 -6.81 13.44
N ASN A 109 2.60 -7.62 13.11
CA ASN A 109 3.55 -8.15 14.08
C ASN A 109 4.72 -7.20 14.39
N PHE A 110 5.19 -6.44 13.40
CA PHE A 110 6.41 -5.63 13.49
C PHE A 110 6.16 -4.12 13.50
N MET A 111 5.03 -3.63 12.98
CA MET A 111 4.74 -2.20 13.03
C MET A 111 4.48 -1.79 14.49
N PRO A 112 5.20 -0.79 15.04
CA PRO A 112 4.95 -0.36 16.42
C PRO A 112 3.52 0.11 16.62
N ARG A 113 2.92 -0.24 17.76
CA ARG A 113 1.54 0.14 18.07
C ARG A 113 1.32 1.66 18.02
N SER A 114 2.34 2.45 18.42
CA SER A 114 2.31 3.91 18.32
C SER A 114 2.14 4.42 16.88
N VAL A 115 2.72 3.73 15.89
CA VAL A 115 2.52 4.06 14.48
C VAL A 115 1.10 3.73 14.05
N ILE A 116 0.59 2.56 14.43
CA ILE A 116 -0.79 2.15 14.13
C ILE A 116 -1.80 3.15 14.71
N ASP A 117 -1.61 3.55 15.97
CA ASP A 117 -2.50 4.50 16.65
C ASP A 117 -2.49 5.88 15.97
N VAL A 118 -1.33 6.36 15.50
CA VAL A 118 -1.23 7.60 14.71
C VAL A 118 -1.96 7.46 13.38
N VAL A 119 -1.71 6.39 12.62
CA VAL A 119 -2.39 6.12 11.34
C VAL A 119 -3.91 6.10 11.51
N ASN A 120 -4.40 5.48 12.58
CA ASN A 120 -5.82 5.45 12.90
C ASN A 120 -6.40 6.80 13.26
N ARG A 121 -5.71 7.55 14.15
CA ARG A 121 -6.15 8.88 14.57
C ARG A 121 -6.20 9.83 13.38
N GLU A 122 -5.18 9.81 12.53
CA GLU A 122 -5.07 10.69 11.36
C GLU A 122 -5.95 10.22 10.19
N ARG A 123 -6.37 8.94 10.20
CA ARG A 123 -7.06 8.27 9.10
C ARG A 123 -6.30 8.41 7.78
N ASN A 124 -5.00 8.15 7.80
CA ASN A 124 -4.10 8.34 6.66
C ASN A 124 -2.79 7.55 6.87
N CYS A 125 -2.01 7.40 5.79
CA CYS A 125 -0.61 6.95 5.80
C CYS A 125 -0.36 5.49 6.17
N GLU A 126 -1.39 4.64 6.21
CA GLU A 126 -1.23 3.20 6.34
C GLU A 126 -0.44 2.60 5.17
N ASP A 127 -0.62 3.17 3.97
CA ASP A 127 0.12 2.85 2.76
C ASP A 127 1.60 3.20 2.89
N ILE A 128 1.92 4.40 3.39
CA ILE A 128 3.30 4.84 3.64
C ILE A 128 3.96 3.92 4.67
N ALA A 129 3.28 3.62 5.78
CA ALA A 129 3.78 2.72 6.81
C ALA A 129 4.04 1.30 6.25
N MET A 130 3.13 0.78 5.42
CA MET A 130 3.30 -0.51 4.74
C MET A 130 4.50 -0.50 3.79
N ASN A 131 4.72 0.59 3.04
CA ASN A 131 5.89 0.71 2.18
C ASN A 131 7.20 0.80 2.97
N TRP A 132 7.20 1.47 4.13
CA TRP A 132 8.34 1.50 5.06
C TRP A 132 8.72 0.09 5.54
N LEU A 133 7.73 -0.69 5.97
CA LEU A 133 7.95 -2.07 6.37
C LEU A 133 8.46 -2.92 5.21
N ALA A 134 7.81 -2.83 4.04
CA ALA A 134 8.24 -3.58 2.87
C ALA A 134 9.68 -3.24 2.48
N ALA A 135 10.07 -1.96 2.51
CA ALA A 135 11.45 -1.55 2.27
C ALA A 135 12.42 -2.09 3.34
N HIS A 136 12.02 -2.13 4.61
CA HIS A 136 12.83 -2.68 5.69
C HIS A 136 13.08 -4.19 5.55
N LEU A 137 12.06 -4.94 5.11
CA LEU A 137 12.13 -6.39 4.96
C LEU A 137 12.85 -6.86 3.69
N ASN A 138 13.22 -5.94 2.80
CA ASN A 138 13.87 -6.28 1.54
C ASN A 138 15.27 -5.66 1.43
N ASP A 139 16.26 -6.46 1.03
CA ASP A 139 17.68 -6.06 0.97
C ASP A 139 17.97 -4.84 0.07
N ASP A 140 17.26 -4.73 -1.05
CA ASP A 140 17.40 -3.61 -2.00
C ASP A 140 16.65 -2.34 -1.57
N LYS A 141 15.86 -2.41 -0.49
CA LYS A 141 15.07 -1.32 0.10
C LYS A 141 13.95 -0.80 -0.82
N VAL A 142 13.57 -1.58 -1.84
CA VAL A 142 12.46 -1.27 -2.74
C VAL A 142 11.16 -1.83 -2.16
N SER A 143 10.12 -1.04 -2.01
CA SER A 143 8.85 -1.52 -1.41
C SER A 143 7.95 -2.23 -2.42
N GLY A 144 7.93 -1.79 -3.67
CA GLY A 144 6.88 -2.14 -4.62
C GLY A 144 7.30 -2.34 -6.07
N VAL A 145 6.40 -2.94 -6.83
CA VAL A 145 6.50 -3.20 -8.27
C VAL A 145 5.27 -2.62 -8.95
N PHE A 146 5.49 -1.95 -10.08
CA PHE A 146 4.45 -1.19 -10.77
C PHE A 146 4.13 -1.84 -12.12
N VAL A 147 2.86 -2.22 -12.29
CA VAL A 147 2.38 -2.96 -13.45
C VAL A 147 1.63 -2.00 -14.39
N ASP A 148 1.96 -2.08 -15.68
CA ASP A 148 1.32 -1.31 -16.73
C ASP A 148 0.09 -2.02 -17.33
N GLY A 149 -0.82 -1.24 -17.92
CA GLY A 149 -1.96 -1.77 -18.67
C GLY A 149 -2.99 -2.52 -17.82
N LEU A 150 -3.24 -2.04 -16.59
CA LEU A 150 -4.36 -2.51 -15.76
C LEU A 150 -5.61 -1.68 -16.04
N GLU A 151 -6.71 -2.36 -16.32
CA GLU A 151 -8.04 -1.75 -16.47
C GLU A 151 -8.68 -1.56 -15.09
N ILE A 152 -8.69 -0.32 -14.62
CA ILE A 152 -9.17 0.04 -13.29
C ILE A 152 -10.38 0.95 -13.44
N CYS A 153 -11.48 0.55 -12.81
CA CYS A 153 -12.71 1.32 -12.78
C CYS A 153 -12.85 2.00 -11.43
N ASN A 154 -12.99 3.32 -11.46
CA ASN A 154 -13.24 4.14 -10.29
C ASN A 154 -14.75 4.23 -10.07
N GLY A 155 -15.20 3.73 -8.93
CA GLY A 155 -16.56 3.84 -8.46
C GLY A 155 -16.86 5.21 -7.85
N HIS A 156 -18.04 5.31 -7.26
CA HIS A 156 -18.47 6.53 -6.58
C HIS A 156 -17.82 6.64 -5.20
N GLU A 157 -17.11 7.74 -4.97
CA GLU A 157 -16.61 8.12 -3.65
C GLU A 157 -17.78 8.42 -2.71
N GLY A 158 -17.78 7.81 -1.52
CA GLY A 158 -18.77 8.08 -0.47
C GLY A 158 -18.58 9.43 0.21
N ARG A 159 -19.55 9.83 1.05
CA ARG A 159 -19.50 11.09 1.83
C ARG A 159 -18.29 11.17 2.78
N GLU A 160 -17.77 10.02 3.20
CA GLU A 160 -16.60 9.90 4.09
C GLU A 160 -15.28 9.68 3.33
N SER A 161 -15.23 9.99 2.02
CA SER A 161 -14.00 9.91 1.23
C SER A 161 -12.85 10.66 1.90
N LEU A 162 -11.71 9.98 2.02
CA LEU A 162 -10.51 10.51 2.65
C LEU A 162 -9.65 11.33 1.69
N LYS A 163 -9.90 11.25 0.38
CA LYS A 163 -9.09 11.86 -0.67
C LYS A 163 -8.91 13.37 -0.49
N LYS A 164 -9.99 14.09 -0.15
CA LYS A 164 -9.94 15.55 0.08
C LYS A 164 -9.37 15.94 1.45
N ARG A 165 -9.35 15.01 2.42
CA ARG A 165 -8.88 15.24 3.79
C ARG A 165 -7.38 14.96 3.94
N ASN A 166 -6.80 14.19 3.02
CA ASN A 166 -5.42 13.70 3.09
C ASN A 166 -4.53 14.45 2.09
N SER A 167 -4.20 15.71 2.43
CA SER A 167 -3.27 16.55 1.65
C SER A 167 -1.84 16.02 1.68
N GLU A 168 -1.02 16.46 0.72
CA GLU A 168 0.41 16.11 0.67
C GLU A 168 1.15 16.55 1.93
N GLY A 169 0.89 17.75 2.45
CA GLY A 169 1.49 18.19 3.73
C GLY A 169 1.17 17.29 4.93
N ARG A 170 0.00 16.63 4.95
CA ARG A 170 -0.27 15.60 5.98
C ARG A 170 0.54 14.32 5.74
N ARG A 171 0.81 13.97 4.48
CA ARG A 171 1.67 12.84 4.11
C ARG A 171 3.16 13.13 4.35
N ASP A 172 3.61 14.37 4.16
CA ASP A 172 4.95 14.83 4.56
C ASP A 172 5.17 14.62 6.06
N ALA A 173 4.17 14.99 6.87
CA ALA A 173 4.20 14.78 8.32
C ALA A 173 4.33 13.29 8.66
N CYS A 174 3.63 12.40 7.94
CA CYS A 174 3.76 10.96 8.11
C CYS A 174 5.15 10.44 7.75
N LEU A 175 5.74 10.88 6.62
CA LEU A 175 7.09 10.48 6.21
C LEU A 175 8.12 10.84 7.29
N ASN A 176 8.06 12.09 7.78
CA ASN A 176 9.00 12.57 8.79
C ASN A 176 8.76 11.94 10.17
N PHE A 177 7.50 11.67 10.53
CA PHE A 177 7.16 10.92 11.74
C PHE A 177 7.74 9.50 11.69
N LEU A 178 7.53 8.76 10.59
CA LEU A 178 8.06 7.40 10.43
C LEU A 178 9.58 7.38 10.49
N ARG A 179 10.25 8.33 9.83
CA ARG A 179 11.70 8.45 9.94
C ARG A 179 12.17 8.68 11.37
N ALA A 180 11.48 9.53 12.14
CA ALA A 180 11.87 9.83 13.50
C ALA A 180 11.66 8.64 14.45
N ILE A 181 10.57 7.89 14.26
CA ILE A 181 10.20 6.78 15.17
C ILE A 181 10.79 5.42 14.76
N LEU A 182 11.20 5.27 13.50
CA LEU A 182 11.83 4.07 12.93
C LEU A 182 13.18 4.42 12.28
N PRO A 183 14.18 4.91 13.05
CA PRO A 183 15.44 5.39 12.48
C PRO A 183 16.24 4.29 11.77
N GLU A 184 16.06 3.02 12.18
CA GLU A 184 16.73 1.87 11.58
C GLU A 184 16.03 1.35 10.31
N TRP A 185 14.82 1.84 10.01
CA TRP A 185 14.08 1.42 8.82
C TRP A 185 14.38 2.36 7.65
N PRO A 186 14.77 1.83 6.49
CA PRO A 186 15.14 2.67 5.37
C PRO A 186 13.92 3.41 4.81
N VAL A 187 14.15 4.65 4.33
CA VAL A 187 13.23 5.31 3.41
C VAL A 187 13.11 4.44 2.15
N PRO A 188 11.90 4.11 1.67
CA PRO A 188 11.70 3.33 0.46
C PRO A 188 12.43 3.92 -0.74
N ARG A 189 13.27 3.10 -1.39
CA ARG A 189 13.98 3.51 -2.60
C ARG A 189 13.06 3.50 -3.82
N PRO A 190 13.32 4.38 -4.81
CA PRO A 190 12.69 4.33 -6.12
C PRO A 190 12.75 2.92 -6.73
N SER A 191 11.59 2.39 -7.11
CA SER A 191 11.55 1.11 -7.84
C SER A 191 11.84 1.32 -9.32
N SER A 192 12.87 0.64 -9.83
CA SER A 192 13.08 0.43 -11.26
C SER A 192 12.35 -0.83 -11.78
N LEU A 193 11.67 -1.57 -10.89
CA LEU A 193 10.96 -2.80 -11.24
C LEU A 193 9.61 -2.46 -11.84
N SER A 194 9.45 -2.76 -13.13
CA SER A 194 8.18 -2.60 -13.85
C SER A 194 7.88 -3.85 -14.68
N VAL A 195 6.60 -4.23 -14.74
CA VAL A 195 6.14 -5.32 -15.60
C VAL A 195 5.31 -4.74 -16.72
N GLN A 196 5.82 -4.88 -17.94
CA GLN A 196 5.12 -4.52 -19.17
C GLN A 196 4.65 -5.78 -19.87
N TRP A 197 3.39 -5.77 -20.30
CA TRP A 197 2.79 -6.86 -21.06
C TRP A 197 2.82 -6.44 -22.53
N VAL A 198 3.52 -7.22 -23.36
CA VAL A 198 3.48 -7.13 -24.83
C VAL A 198 2.25 -7.85 -25.35
#